data_AF-A0A3D1ZG65-F1
#
_entry.id   AF-A0A3D1ZG65-F1
#
_cell.length_a   1.000
_cell.length_b   1.000
_cell.length_c   1.000
_cell.angle_alpha   90.00
_cell.angle_beta   90.00
_cell.angle_gamma   90.00
#
_symmetry.space_group_name_H-M   'P 1'
#
loop_
_entity.id
_entity.type
_entity.pdbx_description
1 polymer ?
#
loop_
_entity_poly.entity_id
_entity_poly.type
_entity_poly.pdbx_seq_one_letter_code
_entity_poly.pdbx_strand_id
1 'polypeptide(L)'
;YGFLAENAAFARKCAENGIAFIGPDVEHLELFGDKGRARAAAANVDVPILKGIDRSVSLEEAREFYASLGGKSGMMIKAVAGGGGRGTRAVT
;
A
#
# COMPACT_ATOMS: atom_id res chain seq x y z
N TYR A 1 -2.41 16.50 4.35
CA TYR A 1 -2.77 15.32 3.55
C TYR A 1 -2.40 15.59 2.10
N GLY A 2 -1.93 14.60 1.33
CA GLY A 2 -1.34 14.88 0.02
C GLY A 2 -0.01 15.67 0.09
N PHE A 3 0.52 16.08 -1.06
CA PHE A 3 1.88 16.64 -1.17
C PHE A 3 2.94 15.75 -0.49
N LEU A 4 3.64 16.27 0.52
CA LEU A 4 4.72 15.56 1.24
C LEU A 4 4.27 14.94 2.56
N ALA A 5 2.97 14.96 2.88
CA ALA A 5 2.46 14.52 4.17
C ALA A 5 2.74 13.03 4.49
N GLU A 6 2.92 12.20 3.47
CA GLU A 6 3.23 10.76 3.59
C GLU A 6 4.64 10.42 3.07
N ASN A 7 5.48 11.43 2.84
CA ASN A 7 6.81 11.24 2.27
C ASN A 7 7.85 11.01 3.37
N ALA A 8 8.27 9.75 3.57
CA ALA A 8 9.26 9.38 4.57
C ALA A 8 10.60 10.13 4.40
N ALA A 9 11.07 10.34 3.16
CA ALA A 9 12.30 11.06 2.90
C ALA A 9 12.22 12.54 3.32
N PHE A 10 11.05 13.16 3.17
CA PHE A 10 10.81 14.51 3.66
C PHE A 10 10.83 14.58 5.19
N ALA A 11 10.12 13.68 5.88
CA ALA A 11 10.13 13.61 7.34
C ALA A 11 11.54 13.35 7.90
N ARG A 12 12.32 12.47 7.26
CA ARG A 12 13.72 12.20 7.60
C ARG A 12 14.57 13.47 7.48
N LYS A 13 14.43 14.21 6.38
CA LYS A 13 15.13 15.49 6.20
C LYS A 13 14.71 16.54 7.23
N CYS A 14 13.45 16.59 7.67
CA CYS A 14 13.05 17.46 8.77
C CYS A 14 13.85 17.14 10.04
N ALA A 15 13.92 15.86 10.42
CA ALA A 15 14.68 15.43 11.60
C ALA A 15 16.18 15.75 11.50
N GLU A 16 16.80 15.48 10.34
CA GLU A 16 18.21 15.80 10.06
C GLU A 16 18.53 17.30 10.19
N ASN A 17 17.54 18.16 10.01
CA ASN A 17 17.68 19.62 10.11
C ASN A 17 17.13 20.18 11.43
N GLY A 18 16.84 19.33 12.42
CA GLY A 18 16.30 19.78 13.72
C GLY A 18 14.88 20.36 13.64
N ILE A 19 14.14 20.03 12.59
CA ILE A 19 12.76 20.46 12.37
C ILE A 19 11.83 19.33 12.82
N ALA A 20 10.92 19.64 13.75
CA ALA A 20 9.88 18.69 14.15
C ALA A 20 8.90 18.46 13.00
N PHE A 21 8.81 17.23 12.52
CA PHE A 21 7.76 16.79 11.62
C PHE A 21 6.50 16.45 12.44
N ILE A 22 5.39 17.16 12.18
CA ILE A 22 4.12 16.89 12.87
C ILE A 22 3.39 15.74 12.17
N GLY A 23 3.69 14.52 12.59
CA GLY A 23 3.16 13.29 12.03
C GLY A 23 3.75 12.06 12.71
N PRO A 24 3.56 10.86 12.13
CA PRO A 24 4.15 9.64 12.68
C PRO A 24 5.66 9.57 12.40
N ASP A 25 6.35 8.65 13.08
CA ASP A 25 7.79 8.43 12.87
C ASP A 25 8.10 7.99 11.42
N VAL A 26 9.36 8.18 11.02
CA VAL A 26 9.81 7.85 9.66
C VAL A 26 9.60 6.38 9.33
N GLU A 27 9.82 5.48 10.29
CA GLU A 27 9.62 4.04 10.15
C GLU A 27 8.16 3.70 9.85
N HIS A 28 7.22 4.43 10.46
CA HIS A 28 5.79 4.26 10.21
C HIS A 28 5.41 4.79 8.82
N LEU A 29 5.99 5.92 8.38
CA LEU A 29 5.78 6.43 7.01
C LEU A 29 6.30 5.45 5.96
N GLU A 30 7.46 4.82 6.19
CA GLU A 30 8.01 3.81 5.29
C GLU A 30 7.19 2.51 5.28
N LEU A 31 6.69 2.10 6.45
CA LEU A 31 5.84 0.91 6.57
C LEU A 31 4.51 1.10 5.86
N PHE A 32 3.81 2.21 6.13
CA PHE A 32 2.46 2.44 5.65
C PHE A 32 2.38 3.11 4.27
N GLY A 33 3.50 3.65 3.76
CA GLY A 33 3.61 4.16 2.39
C GLY A 33 3.61 3.05 1.33
N ASP A 34 3.89 1.80 1.71
CA ASP A 34 3.78 0.62 0.87
C ASP A 34 2.61 -0.26 1.32
N LYS A 35 1.60 -0.41 0.45
CA LYS A 35 0.38 -1.17 0.78
C LYS A 35 0.62 -2.65 1.03
N GLY A 36 1.60 -3.26 0.36
CA GLY A 36 1.96 -4.66 0.57
C GLY A 36 2.58 -4.85 1.95
N ARG A 37 3.54 -4.00 2.32
CA ARG A 37 4.13 -4.01 3.67
C ARG A 37 3.09 -3.72 4.76
N ALA A 38 2.19 -2.76 4.52
CA ALA A 38 1.11 -2.45 5.45
C ALA A 38 0.15 -3.64 5.68
N ARG A 39 -0.22 -4.35 4.60
CA ARG A 39 -1.06 -5.56 4.70
C ARG A 39 -0.34 -6.71 5.40
N ALA A 40 0.94 -6.91 5.13
CA ALA A 40 1.76 -7.90 5.84
C ALA A 40 1.85 -7.59 7.34
N ALA A 41 2.04 -6.32 7.71
CA ALA A 41 2.03 -5.90 9.12
C ALA A 41 0.68 -6.15 9.80
N ALA A 42 -0.43 -5.87 9.11
CA ALA A 42 -1.78 -6.15 9.60
C ALA A 42 -2.00 -7.66 9.82
N ALA A 43 -1.59 -8.50 8.86
CA ALA A 43 -1.69 -9.96 8.98
C ALA A 43 -0.88 -10.51 10.16
N ASN A 44 0.31 -9.97 10.41
CA ASN A 44 1.18 -10.41 11.52
C ASN A 44 0.59 -10.16 12.92
N VAL A 45 -0.43 -9.31 13.03
CA VAL A 45 -1.14 -9.00 14.28
C VAL A 45 -2.61 -9.43 14.23
N ASP A 46 -2.93 -10.41 13.36
CA ASP A 46 -4.26 -11.01 13.23
C ASP A 46 -5.39 -10.02 12.86
N VAL A 47 -5.04 -8.89 12.24
CA VAL A 47 -6.06 -7.98 11.70
C VAL A 47 -6.64 -8.59 10.41
N PRO A 48 -7.97 -8.73 10.30
CA PRO A 48 -8.59 -9.29 9.11
C PRO A 48 -8.29 -8.47 7.84
N ILE A 49 -7.78 -9.13 6.80
CA ILE A 49 -7.51 -8.53 5.50
C ILE A 49 -8.25 -9.26 4.39
N LEU A 50 -8.59 -8.54 3.31
CA LEU A 50 -9.14 -9.15 2.11
C LEU A 50 -8.11 -10.06 1.44
N LYS A 51 -8.58 -11.13 0.78
CA LYS A 51 -7.73 -11.97 -0.08
C LYS A 51 -7.13 -11.11 -1.20
N GLY A 52 -5.82 -11.15 -1.36
CA GLY A 52 -5.09 -10.38 -2.35
C GLY A 52 -3.61 -10.71 -2.33
N ILE A 53 -2.88 -10.29 -3.37
CA ILE A 53 -1.42 -10.48 -3.44
C ILE A 53 -0.72 -9.24 -2.87
N ASP A 54 0.18 -9.45 -1.91
CA ASP A 54 0.85 -8.40 -1.11
C ASP A 54 2.19 -7.93 -1.68
N ARG A 55 2.34 -8.04 -3.00
CA ARG A 55 3.54 -7.66 -3.74
C ARG A 55 3.17 -7.23 -5.16
N SER A 56 4.14 -6.65 -5.85
CA SER A 56 4.04 -6.46 -7.30
C SER A 56 3.86 -7.81 -8.01
N VAL A 57 3.06 -7.79 -9.07
CA VAL A 57 2.73 -8.96 -9.89
C VAL A 57 2.88 -8.62 -11.36
N SER A 58 3.26 -9.63 -12.14
CA SER A 58 3.15 -9.63 -13.59
C SER A 58 1.68 -9.73 -14.03
N LEU A 59 1.43 -9.50 -15.32
CA LEU A 59 0.11 -9.69 -15.90
C LEU A 59 -0.36 -11.15 -15.77
N GLU A 60 0.54 -12.11 -15.90
CA GLU A 60 0.20 -13.53 -15.81
C GLU A 60 -0.26 -13.90 -14.40
N GLU A 61 0.50 -13.54 -13.38
CA GLU A 61 0.12 -13.75 -11.98
C GLU A 61 -1.21 -13.05 -11.63
N ALA A 62 -1.49 -11.88 -12.23
CA ALA A 62 -2.77 -11.21 -12.05
C ALA A 62 -3.94 -11.99 -12.69
N ARG A 63 -3.72 -12.62 -13.85
CA ARG A 63 -4.72 -13.49 -14.51
C ARG A 63 -4.97 -14.76 -13.71
N GLU A 64 -3.91 -15.39 -13.22
CA GLU A 64 -3.99 -16.57 -12.34
C GLU A 64 -4.76 -16.24 -11.06
N PHE A 65 -4.44 -15.11 -10.42
CA PHE A 65 -5.16 -14.64 -9.25
C PHE A 65 -6.64 -14.44 -9.54
N TYR A 66 -6.98 -13.78 -10.65
CA TYR A 66 -8.37 -13.56 -11.06
C TYR A 66 -9.12 -14.89 -11.26
N ALA A 67 -8.52 -15.84 -11.98
CA ALA A 67 -9.09 -17.17 -12.17
C ALA A 67 -9.33 -17.89 -10.83
N SER A 68 -8.44 -17.71 -9.86
CA SER A 68 -8.57 -18.30 -8.51
C SER A 68 -9.73 -17.74 -7.67
N LEU A 69 -10.37 -16.65 -8.09
CA LEU A 69 -11.50 -16.03 -7.39
C LEU A 69 -12.86 -16.63 -7.79
N GLY A 70 -12.93 -17.37 -8.90
CA GLY A 70 -14.17 -17.99 -9.41
C GLY A 70 -15.08 -17.04 -10.20
N GLY A 71 -16.06 -17.60 -10.93
CA GLY A 71 -16.79 -16.93 -12.02
C GLY A 71 -17.80 -15.83 -11.65
N LYS A 72 -17.89 -15.39 -10.39
CA LYS A 72 -18.73 -14.25 -9.95
C LYS A 72 -17.96 -13.20 -9.14
N SER A 73 -16.64 -13.29 -9.13
CA SER A 73 -15.80 -12.45 -8.28
C SER A 73 -15.05 -11.42 -9.13
N GLY A 74 -15.13 -10.16 -8.74
CA GLY A 74 -14.27 -9.10 -9.28
C GLY A 74 -12.96 -9.00 -8.50
N MET A 75 -11.96 -8.32 -9.09
CA MET A 75 -10.76 -7.91 -8.36
C MET A 75 -10.49 -6.43 -8.52
N MET A 76 -9.74 -5.87 -7.57
CA MET A 76 -9.25 -4.50 -7.62
C MET A 76 -7.74 -4.52 -7.83
N ILE A 77 -7.28 -3.95 -8.94
CA ILE A 77 -5.86 -3.67 -9.15
C ILE A 77 -5.54 -2.36 -8.44
N LYS A 78 -4.50 -2.35 -7.61
CA LYS A 78 -4.03 -1.17 -6.87
C LYS A 78 -2.54 -0.96 -7.07
N ALA A 79 -2.13 0.26 -7.38
CA ALA A 79 -0.74 0.67 -7.36
C ALA A 79 -0.20 0.63 -5.93
N VAL A 80 1.03 0.14 -5.77
CA VAL A 80 1.73 -0.01 -4.49
C VAL A 80 1.79 1.32 -3.74
N ALA A 81 2.26 2.38 -4.42
CA ALA A 81 2.42 3.74 -3.88
C ALA A 81 1.35 4.73 -4.42
N GLY A 82 0.14 4.25 -4.75
CA GLY A 82 -0.96 5.12 -5.23
C GLY A 82 -1.76 5.76 -4.08
N GLY A 83 -2.25 6.98 -4.27
CA GLY A 83 -3.06 7.71 -3.29
C GLY A 83 -4.19 8.53 -3.93
N GLY A 84 -5.16 8.98 -3.12
CA GLY A 84 -6.24 9.85 -3.58
C GLY A 84 -7.14 9.25 -4.68
N GLY A 85 -7.30 7.93 -4.71
CA GLY A 85 -8.10 7.21 -5.72
C GLY A 85 -7.35 6.90 -7.03
N ARG A 86 -6.13 7.44 -7.22
CA ARG A 86 -5.32 7.19 -8.42
C ARG A 86 -4.58 5.86 -8.31
N GLY A 87 -4.38 5.22 -9.47
CA GLY A 87 -3.76 3.89 -9.53
C GLY A 87 -4.67 2.79 -8.99
N THR A 88 -5.99 2.92 -9.13
CA THR A 88 -6.96 1.87 -8.80
C THR A 88 -7.80 1.54 -10.03
N ARG A 89 -8.07 0.25 -10.26
CA ARG A 89 -8.90 -0.21 -11.37
C ARG A 89 -9.70 -1.46 -10.97
N ALA A 90 -11.01 -1.42 -11.19
CA ALA A 90 -11.86 -2.59 -11.07
C ALA A 90 -11.70 -3.50 -12.30
N VAL A 91 -11.66 -4.80 -12.05
CA VAL A 91 -11.71 -5.86 -13.06
C VAL A 91 -12.90 -6.75 -12.70
N THR A 92 -13.80 -6.91 -13.65
CA THR A 92 -15.10 -7.56 -13.54
C THR A 92 -15.30 -8.55 -14.67
#